data_AF-A0A3D4XAQ5-F1
#
_entry.id   AF-A0A3D4XAQ5-F1
#
_cell.length_a   1.000
_cell.length_b   1.000
_cell.length_c   1.000
_cell.angle_alpha   90.00
_cell.angle_beta   90.00
_cell.angle_gamma   90.00
#
_symmetry.space_group_name_H-M   'P 1'
#
loop_
_entity.id
_entity.type
_entity.pdbx_description
1 polymer ?
#
loop_
_entity_poly.entity_id
_entity_poly.type
_entity_poly.pdbx_seq_one_letter_code
_entity_poly.pdbx_strand_id
1 'polypeptide(L)' 'GTDRMALHFQEDKEKQVRFYLAAGDAEGVCRVIFKEAGLEECEKQGWSYLEVRQTVRQIMNVLQDYAARECSTEKA' A
#
# COMPACT_ATOMS: atom_id res chain seq x y z
N GLY A 1 3.26 -11.97 -26.14
CA GLY A 1 3.93 -10.77 -25.61
C GLY A 1 3.88 -10.86 -24.10
N THR A 2 4.99 -10.62 -23.42
CA THR A 2 5.03 -10.57 -21.95
C THR A 2 4.27 -9.33 -21.51
N ASP A 3 3.01 -9.53 -21.15
CA ASP A 3 2.17 -8.54 -20.49
C ASP A 3 2.86 -8.18 -19.16
N ARG A 4 3.64 -7.10 -19.15
CA ARG A 4 4.28 -6.61 -17.93
C ARG A 4 3.17 -5.98 -17.10
N MET A 5 2.66 -6.76 -16.15
CA MET A 5 1.68 -6.30 -15.16
C MET A 5 2.19 -5.01 -14.50
N ALA A 6 1.43 -3.92 -14.62
CA ALA A 6 1.83 -2.63 -14.08
C ALA A 6 1.87 -2.68 -12.54
N LEU A 7 2.89 -2.05 -11.96
CA LEU A 7 3.10 -1.97 -10.51
C LEU A 7 2.67 -0.60 -10.03
N HIS A 8 1.48 -0.50 -9.44
CA HIS A 8 0.92 0.78 -8.96
C HIS A 8 1.34 1.14 -7.53
N PHE A 9 1.91 0.17 -6.80
CA PHE A 9 2.43 0.36 -5.45
C PHE A 9 3.88 -0.14 -5.39
N GLN A 10 4.80 0.82 -5.47
CA GLN A 10 6.25 0.58 -5.47
C GLN A 10 6.90 1.12 -4.19
N GLU A 11 8.21 0.93 -4.07
CA GLU A 11 9.00 1.25 -2.87
C GLU A 11 8.75 2.66 -2.30
N ASP A 12 8.60 3.67 -3.15
CA ASP A 12 8.33 5.04 -2.70
C ASP A 12 6.98 5.20 -2.02
N LYS A 13 5.96 4.47 -2.46
CA LYS A 13 4.64 4.44 -1.79
C LYS A 13 4.72 3.65 -0.50
N GLU A 14 5.49 2.56 -0.46
CA GLU A 14 5.72 1.82 0.78
C GLU A 14 6.40 2.69 1.85
N LYS A 15 7.44 3.45 1.47
CA LYS A 15 8.16 4.37 2.37
C LYS A 15 7.22 5.43 2.94
N GLN A 16 6.35 6.00 2.11
CA GLN A 16 5.36 6.99 2.54
C GLN A 16 4.34 6.38 3.49
N VAL A 17 3.80 5.19 3.20
CA VAL A 17 2.88 4.50 4.11
C VAL A 17 3.56 4.22 5.45
N ARG A 18 4.80 3.70 5.45
CA ARG A 18 5.57 3.46 6.69
C ARG A 18 5.81 4.74 7.49
N PHE A 19 6.11 5.85 6.81
CA PHE A 19 6.28 7.16 7.46
C PHE A 19 5.01 7.59 8.20
N TYR A 20 3.84 7.55 7.55
CA TYR A 20 2.59 7.96 8.18
C TYR A 20 2.13 6.99 9.27
N LEU A 21 2.38 5.68 9.10
CA LEU A 21 2.14 4.68 10.16
C LEU A 21 2.94 4.99 11.42
N ALA A 22 4.25 5.23 11.28
CA ALA A 22 5.12 5.57 12.42
C ALA A 22 4.73 6.89 13.10
N ALA A 23 4.10 7.82 12.36
CA ALA A 23 3.57 9.07 12.90
C ALA A 23 2.17 8.94 13.54
N GLY A 24 1.53 7.76 13.46
CA GLY A 24 0.13 7.58 13.87
C GLY A 24 -0.88 8.33 13.00
N ASP A 25 -0.48 8.76 11.80
CA ASP A 25 -1.29 9.55 10.88
C ASP A 25 -2.11 8.64 9.95
N ALA A 26 -3.29 8.23 10.42
CA ALA A 26 -4.20 7.40 9.65
C ALA A 26 -4.72 8.09 8.37
N GLU A 27 -4.88 9.41 8.37
CA GLU A 27 -5.33 10.15 7.19
C GLU A 27 -4.25 10.15 6.10
N GLY A 28 -2.98 10.32 6.51
CA GLY A 28 -1.82 10.19 5.63
C GLY A 28 -1.72 8.81 4.98
N VAL A 29 -1.91 7.74 5.75
CA VAL A 29 -1.94 6.37 5.22
C VAL A 29 -3.04 6.20 4.17
N CYS A 30 -4.27 6.62 4.48
CA CYS A 30 -5.40 6.53 3.56
C CYS A 30 -5.18 7.34 2.28
N ARG A 31 -4.62 8.56 2.38
CA ARG A 31 -4.30 9.40 1.22
C ARG A 31 -3.32 8.70 0.28
N VAL A 32 -2.24 8.13 0.80
CA VAL A 32 -1.24 7.44 -0.03
C VAL A 32 -1.85 6.22 -0.72
N ILE A 33 -2.62 5.41 0.00
CA ILE A 33 -3.23 4.18 -0.54
C ILE A 33 -4.31 4.49 -1.58
N PHE A 34 -5.28 5.34 -1.25
CA PHE A 34 -6.45 5.54 -2.09
C PHE A 34 -6.17 6.53 -3.22
N LYS A 35 -5.56 7.67 -2.91
CA LYS A 35 -5.35 8.75 -3.89
C LYS A 35 -4.05 8.57 -4.66
N GLU A 36 -2.94 8.46 -3.96
CA GLU A 36 -1.64 8.53 -4.64
C GLU A 36 -1.21 7.23 -5.33
N ALA A 37 -1.57 6.08 -4.76
CA ALA A 37 -1.41 4.80 -5.44
C ALA A 37 -2.54 4.57 -6.47
N GLY A 38 -3.59 5.40 -6.47
CA GLY A 38 -4.64 5.39 -7.48
C GLY A 38 -5.75 4.37 -7.25
N LEU A 39 -5.81 3.72 -6.08
CA LEU A 39 -6.79 2.67 -5.78
C LEU A 39 -8.24 3.19 -5.80
N GLU A 40 -8.47 4.44 -5.40
CA GLU A 40 -9.79 5.12 -5.42
C GLU A 40 -10.38 5.18 -6.83
N GLU A 41 -9.51 5.33 -7.83
CA GLU A 41 -9.88 5.57 -9.22
C GLU A 41 -9.42 4.43 -10.15
N CYS A 42 -9.12 3.25 -9.60
CA CYS A 42 -8.55 2.14 -10.36
C CYS A 42 -9.47 1.63 -11.47
N GLU A 43 -10.78 1.63 -11.25
CA GLU A 43 -11.78 1.27 -12.26
C GLU A 43 -11.78 2.29 -13.41
N LYS A 44 -11.78 3.59 -13.10
CA LYS A 44 -11.74 4.66 -14.12
C LYS A 44 -10.41 4.65 -14.90
N GLN A 45 -9.33 4.22 -14.27
CA GLN A 45 -8.02 4.03 -14.89
C GLN A 45 -7.91 2.72 -15.69
N GLY A 46 -8.95 1.88 -15.70
CA GLY A 46 -8.99 0.65 -16.48
C GLY A 46 -8.08 -0.46 -15.95
N TRP A 47 -7.79 -0.47 -14.64
CA TRP A 47 -6.97 -1.52 -14.05
C TRP A 47 -7.67 -2.88 -14.16
N SER A 48 -6.91 -3.90 -14.50
CA SER A 48 -7.36 -5.28 -14.42
C SER A 48 -7.52 -5.72 -12.96
N TYR A 49 -8.35 -6.75 -12.75
CA TYR A 49 -8.48 -7.38 -11.44
C TYR A 49 -7.13 -7.85 -10.87
N LEU A 50 -6.21 -8.32 -11.72
CA LEU A 50 -4.90 -8.79 -11.27
C LEU A 50 -4.02 -7.65 -10.76
N GLU A 51 -4.05 -6.49 -11.42
CA GLU A 51 -3.36 -5.28 -10.95
C GLU A 51 -3.92 -4.78 -9.62
N VAL A 52 -5.25 -4.72 -9.48
CA VAL A 52 -5.91 -4.35 -8.21
C VAL A 52 -5.51 -5.34 -7.11
N ARG A 53 -5.65 -6.64 -7.37
CA ARG A 53 -5.33 -7.70 -6.40
C ARG A 53 -3.87 -7.65 -5.97
N GLN A 54 -2.94 -7.43 -6.90
CA GLN A 54 -1.53 -7.29 -6.58
C GLN A 54 -1.28 -6.05 -5.72
N THR A 55 -1.83 -4.91 -6.12
CA THR A 55 -1.67 -3.63 -5.40
C THR A 55 -2.17 -3.74 -3.97
N VAL A 56 -3.39 -4.28 -3.77
CA VAL A 56 -3.96 -4.54 -2.44
C VAL A 56 -3.07 -5.49 -1.62
N ARG A 57 -2.54 -6.56 -2.24
CA ARG A 57 -1.63 -7.48 -1.55
C ARG A 57 -0.37 -6.77 -1.05
N GLN A 58 0.24 -5.91 -1.88
CA GLN A 58 1.44 -5.16 -1.48
C GLN A 58 1.15 -4.20 -0.32
N ILE A 59 0.02 -3.48 -0.38
CA ILE A 59 -0.44 -2.61 0.72
C ILE A 59 -0.60 -3.43 2.01
N MET A 60 -1.34 -4.55 1.94
CA MET A 60 -1.58 -5.40 3.11
C MET A 60 -0.28 -5.96 3.71
N ASN A 61 0.70 -6.31 2.87
CA ASN A 61 2.00 -6.75 3.36
C ASN A 61 2.71 -5.66 4.17
N VAL A 62 2.67 -4.40 3.73
CA VAL A 62 3.26 -3.27 4.48
C VAL A 62 2.55 -3.06 5.81
N LEU A 63 1.21 -3.10 5.83
CA LEU A 63 0.43 -2.93 7.05
C LEU A 63 0.67 -4.07 8.05
N GLN A 64 0.73 -5.32 7.58
CA GLN A 64 1.01 -6.49 8.41
C GLN A 64 2.44 -6.49 8.95
N ASP A 65 3.44 -6.14 8.13
CA ASP A 65 4.83 -6.01 8.56
C ASP A 65 4.98 -4.95 9.64
N TYR A 66 4.30 -3.80 9.49
CA TYR A 66 4.26 -2.77 10.52
C TYR A 66 3.62 -3.29 11.83
N ALA A 67 2.42 -3.86 11.75
CA ALA A 67 1.72 -4.38 12.92
C ALA A 67 2.51 -5.49 13.66
N ALA A 68 3.20 -6.36 12.93
CA ALA A 68 4.04 -7.40 13.50
C ALA A 68 5.25 -6.83 14.26
N ARG A 69 5.83 -5.73 13.78
CA ARG A 69 6.95 -5.03 14.43
C ARG A 69 6.49 -4.33 15.71
N GLU A 70 5.40 -3.57 15.65
CA GLU A 70 4.85 -2.87 16.82
C GLU A 70 4.45 -3.85 17.94
N CYS A 71 3.81 -4.97 17.58
CA CYS A 71 3.46 -6.04 18.53
C CYS A 71 4.70 -6.69 19.18
N SER A 72 5.84 -6.69 18.48
CA SER A 72 7.11 -7.20 19.01
C SER A 72 7.77 -6.22 19.98
N THR A 73 7.60 -4.91 19.77
CA THR A 73 8.16 -3.86 20.65
C THR A 73 7.36 -3.65 21.93
N GLU A 74 6.05 -3.92 21.95
CA GLU A 74 5.25 -3.92 23.20
C GLU A 74 5.61 -5.06 24.17
N LYS A 75 6.35 -6.08 23.70
CA LYS A 75 6.74 -7.25 24.50
C LYS A 75 8.18 -7.22 25.00
N ALA A 76 8.92 -6.14 24.78
CA ALA A 76 10.28 -5.92 25.24
C ALA A 76 10.31 -4.93 26.40
#